data_AF-A0A5R2MYM2-F1
#
_entry.id   AF-A0A5R2MYM2-F1
#
_cell.length_a   1.000
_cell.length_b   1.000
_cell.length_c   1.000
_cell.angle_alpha   90.00
_cell.angle_beta   90.00
_cell.angle_gamma   90.00
#
_symmetry.space_group_name_H-M   'P 1'
#
loop_
_entity.id
_entity.type
_entity.pdbx_description
1 polymer ?
#
loop_
_entity_poly.entity_id
_entity_poly.type
_entity_poly.pdbx_seq_one_letter_code
_entity_poly.pdbx_strand_id
1 'polypeptide(L)'
;LLTKLAGLDPWIALLASGIIATLAAIVVTIPILRLKGIYIILVTFGFAQLVMQVILSQSDITGGTQGIVRIPGLYWFDHNMVRDAKFAYFYIALALLVASTLFLRVFVRSRAGASIVALRDNE
;
A
#
# COMPACT_ATOMS: atom_id res chain seq x y z
N LEU A 1 1.40 -6.12 -10.85
CA LEU A 1 1.04 -5.83 -12.27
C LEU A 1 2.18 -5.16 -13.02
N LEU A 2 2.73 -4.04 -12.53
CA LEU A 2 3.82 -3.31 -13.20
C LEU A 2 5.04 -4.18 -13.54
N THR A 3 5.51 -5.01 -12.62
CA THR A 3 6.66 -5.91 -12.88
C THR A 3 6.31 -7.07 -13.82
N LYS A 4 5.07 -7.56 -13.80
CA LYS A 4 4.63 -8.74 -14.56
C LYS A 4 4.19 -8.41 -15.99
N LEU A 5 3.51 -7.27 -16.17
CA LEU A 5 2.92 -6.84 -17.44
C LEU A 5 3.75 -5.77 -18.14
N ALA A 6 4.35 -4.85 -17.39
CA ALA A 6 5.09 -3.73 -17.95
C ALA A 6 6.62 -3.90 -17.88
N GLY A 7 7.11 -5.03 -17.36
CA GLY A 7 8.54 -5.37 -17.36
C GLY A 7 9.44 -4.40 -16.59
N LEU A 8 8.86 -3.53 -15.76
CA LEU A 8 9.60 -2.55 -14.97
C LEU A 8 10.46 -3.24 -13.91
N ASP A 9 11.65 -2.66 -13.67
CA ASP A 9 12.51 -3.08 -12.58
C ASP A 9 11.74 -3.16 -11.26
N PRO A 10 11.87 -4.25 -10.48
CA PRO A 10 11.11 -4.46 -9.26
C PRO A 10 11.22 -3.30 -8.25
N TRP A 11 12.37 -2.63 -8.21
CA TRP A 11 12.62 -1.47 -7.37
C TRP A 11 11.76 -0.26 -7.75
N ILE A 12 11.70 0.05 -9.06
CA ILE A 12 10.87 1.14 -9.58
C ILE A 12 9.39 0.78 -9.45
N ALA A 13 9.04 -0.47 -9.75
CA ALA A 13 7.67 -0.97 -9.61
C ALA A 13 7.15 -0.87 -8.17
N LEU A 14 8.00 -1.09 -7.16
CA LEU A 14 7.64 -0.96 -5.75
C LEU A 14 7.25 0.49 -5.43
N LEU A 15 8.11 1.46 -5.73
CA LEU A 15 7.83 2.87 -5.48
C LEU A 15 6.63 3.38 -6.30
N ALA A 16 6.58 3.04 -7.58
CA ALA A 16 5.50 3.44 -8.47
C ALA A 16 4.14 2.87 -8.01
N SER A 17 4.10 1.61 -7.58
CA SER A 17 2.87 1.00 -7.06
C SER A 17 2.39 1.68 -5.79
N GLY A 18 3.29 2.09 -4.88
CA GLY A 18 2.95 2.83 -3.67
C GLY A 18 2.35 4.20 -3.98
N ILE A 19 2.93 4.93 -4.95
CA ILE A 19 2.40 6.23 -5.39
C ILE A 19 1.00 6.07 -6.01
N ILE A 20 0.84 5.11 -6.92
CA ILE A 20 -0.46 4.85 -7.58
C ILE A 20 -1.52 4.43 -6.56
N ALA A 21 -1.17 3.57 -5.60
CA ALA A 21 -2.07 3.15 -4.54
C ALA A 21 -2.48 4.34 -3.66
N THR A 22 -1.54 5.23 -3.34
CA THR A 22 -1.80 6.45 -2.55
C THR A 22 -2.76 7.39 -3.29
N LEU A 23 -2.52 7.63 -4.57
CA LEU A 23 -3.39 8.46 -5.40
C LEU A 23 -4.81 7.89 -5.48
N ALA A 24 -4.93 6.58 -5.71
CA ALA A 24 -6.23 5.91 -5.72
C ALA A 24 -6.95 6.03 -4.36
N ALA A 25 -6.22 5.84 -3.26
CA ALA A 25 -6.77 5.97 -1.92
C ALA A 25 -7.26 7.41 -1.63
N ILE A 26 -6.53 8.44 -2.07
CA ILE A 26 -6.96 9.84 -1.92
C ILE A 26 -8.27 10.09 -2.65
N VAL A 27 -8.38 9.66 -3.92
CA VAL A 27 -9.59 9.84 -4.73
C VAL A 27 -10.80 9.19 -4.06
N VAL A 28 -10.62 7.99 -3.51
CA VAL A 28 -11.69 7.26 -2.79
C VAL A 28 -12.00 7.88 -1.43
N THR A 29 -11.01 8.42 -0.72
CA THR A 29 -11.23 8.96 0.63
C THR A 29 -11.98 10.29 0.61
N ILE A 30 -11.85 11.10 -0.45
CA ILE A 30 -12.57 12.37 -0.60
C ILE A 30 -14.09 12.25 -0.40
N PRO A 31 -14.83 11.33 -1.06
CA PRO A 31 -16.26 11.16 -0.82
C PRO A 31 -16.57 10.57 0.56
N ILE A 32 -15.69 9.73 1.13
CA ILE A 32 -15.88 9.13 2.47
C ILE A 32 -15.88 10.22 3.56
N LEU A 33 -15.03 11.24 3.43
CA LEU A 33 -14.96 12.37 4.36
C LEU A 33 -16.25 13.19 4.43
N ARG A 34 -17.20 13.02 3.49
CA ARG A 34 -18.50 13.69 3.50
C ARG A 34 -19.55 12.95 4.34
N LEU A 35 -19.26 11.72 4.75
CA LEU A 35 -20.15 10.90 5.57
C LEU A 35 -19.91 11.17 7.05
N LYS A 36 -20.92 10.98 7.90
CA LYS A 36 -20.83 11.20 9.35
C LYS A 36 -21.32 9.98 10.13
N GLY A 37 -20.69 9.71 11.27
CA GLY A 37 -21.08 8.65 12.20
C GLY A 37 -20.94 7.24 11.61
N ILE A 38 -21.96 6.41 11.81
CA ILE A 38 -21.96 4.97 11.47
C ILE A 38 -21.75 4.73 9.96
N TYR A 39 -22.14 5.68 9.10
CA TYR A 39 -22.00 5.56 7.65
C TYR A 39 -20.54 5.46 7.19
N ILE A 40 -19.59 6.06 7.92
CA ILE A 40 -18.16 5.94 7.60
C ILE A 40 -17.72 4.48 7.71
N ILE A 41 -18.09 3.81 8.81
CA ILE A 41 -17.73 2.42 9.09
C ILE A 41 -18.31 1.49 8.02
N LEU A 42 -19.59 1.69 7.68
CA LEU A 42 -20.27 0.89 6.65
C LEU A 42 -19.59 1.05 5.28
N VAL A 43 -19.17 2.27 4.93
CA VAL A 43 -18.52 2.53 3.65
C VAL A 43 -17.09 1.98 3.61
N THR A 44 -16.33 2.03 4.70
CA THR A 44 -15.02 1.35 4.76
C THR A 44 -15.15 -0.15 4.55
N PHE A 45 -16.14 -0.79 5.19
CA PHE A 45 -16.42 -2.21 5.01
C PHE A 45 -16.86 -2.53 3.57
N GLY A 46 -17.85 -1.78 3.06
CA GLY A 46 -18.34 -1.97 1.70
C GLY A 46 -17.26 -1.74 0.65
N PHE A 47 -16.41 -0.73 0.83
CA PHE A 47 -15.29 -0.46 -0.07
C PHE A 47 -14.28 -1.61 -0.08
N ALA A 48 -13.92 -2.16 1.08
CA ALA A 48 -13.03 -3.33 1.14
C ALA A 48 -13.60 -4.51 0.33
N GLN A 49 -14.90 -4.76 0.45
CA GLN A 49 -15.58 -5.83 -0.28
C GLN A 49 -15.66 -5.55 -1.79
N LEU A 50 -15.91 -4.30 -2.18
CA LEU A 50 -15.91 -3.89 -3.59
C LEU A 50 -14.53 -4.08 -4.21
N VAL A 51 -13.46 -3.66 -3.53
CA VAL A 51 -12.08 -3.85 -4.01
C VAL A 51 -11.78 -5.34 -4.16
N MET A 52 -12.15 -6.16 -3.18
CA MET A 52 -11.97 -7.60 -3.27
C MET A 52 -12.73 -8.20 -4.46
N GLN A 53 -13.99 -7.80 -4.66
CA GLN A 53 -14.78 -8.27 -5.80
C GLN A 53 -14.18 -7.87 -7.15
N VAL A 54 -13.67 -6.63 -7.26
CA VAL A 54 -13.00 -6.16 -8.48
C VAL A 54 -11.74 -6.97 -8.75
N ILE A 55 -10.93 -7.26 -7.72
CA ILE A 55 -9.72 -8.09 -7.86
C ILE A 55 -10.07 -9.49 -8.34
N LEU A 56 -11.12 -10.10 -7.77
CA LEU A 56 -11.58 -11.44 -8.13
C LEU A 56 -12.18 -11.50 -9.53
N SER A 57 -12.96 -10.49 -9.92
CA SER A 57 -13.57 -10.38 -11.25
C SER A 57 -12.54 -10.15 -12.36
N GLN A 58 -11.42 -9.51 -12.06
CA GLN A 58 -10.33 -9.24 -13.01
C GLN A 58 -9.31 -10.39 -13.03
N SER A 59 -9.79 -11.64 -13.07
CA SER A 59 -8.97 -12.85 -12.97
C SER A 59 -7.87 -12.93 -14.02
N ASP A 60 -8.12 -12.40 -15.21
CA ASP A 60 -7.18 -12.44 -16.34
C ASP A 60 -5.92 -11.61 -16.07
N ILE A 61 -6.06 -10.54 -15.29
CA ILE A 61 -4.99 -9.57 -15.02
C ILE A 61 -4.35 -9.85 -13.64
N THR A 62 -5.17 -10.10 -12.61
CA THR A 62 -4.74 -10.27 -11.22
C THR A 62 -4.46 -11.73 -10.85
N GLY A 63 -4.91 -12.69 -11.66
CA GLY A 63 -4.95 -14.10 -11.29
C GLY A 63 -6.12 -14.48 -10.39
N GLY A 64 -7.02 -13.54 -10.07
CA GLY A 64 -8.24 -13.78 -9.30
C GLY A 64 -7.97 -14.45 -7.96
N THR A 65 -8.60 -15.60 -7.73
CA THR A 65 -8.41 -16.41 -6.51
C THR A 65 -7.05 -17.11 -6.44
N GLN A 66 -6.38 -17.34 -7.58
CA GLN A 66 -5.07 -17.99 -7.63
C GLN A 66 -3.90 -17.00 -7.41
N GLY A 67 -4.17 -15.70 -7.52
CA GLY A 67 -3.18 -14.65 -7.36
C GLY A 67 -2.11 -14.63 -8.45
N ILE A 68 -1.12 -13.75 -8.29
CA ILE A 68 -0.02 -13.58 -9.26
C ILE A 68 1.18 -14.45 -8.86
N VAL A 69 1.48 -15.46 -9.67
CA VAL A 69 2.64 -16.35 -9.51
C VAL A 69 3.79 -15.91 -10.44
N ARG A 70 5.04 -16.22 -10.06
CA ARG A 70 6.29 -15.92 -10.81
C ARG A 70 6.59 -14.44 -11.00
N ILE A 71 6.44 -13.64 -9.95
CA ILE A 71 6.90 -12.25 -9.98
C ILE A 71 8.44 -12.25 -10.02
N PRO A 72 9.08 -11.48 -10.93
CA PRO A 72 10.52 -11.35 -10.96
C PRO A 72 11.05 -10.91 -9.59
N GLY A 73 12.08 -11.61 -9.12
CA GLY A 73 12.69 -11.30 -7.83
C GLY A 73 13.40 -9.96 -7.81
N LEU A 74 13.58 -9.36 -6.64
CA LEU A 74 14.46 -8.19 -6.51
C LEU A 74 15.90 -8.64 -6.75
N TYR A 75 16.54 -8.07 -7.78
CA TYR A 75 17.96 -8.25 -8.06
C TYR A 75 18.74 -7.03 -7.58
N TRP A 76 19.95 -7.24 -7.07
CA TRP A 76 20.90 -6.15 -6.83
C TRP A 76 22.27 -6.56 -7.38
N PHE A 77 22.77 -5.75 -8.32
CA PHE A 77 24.01 -5.90 -9.10
C PHE A 77 24.19 -7.21 -9.89
N ASP A 78 24.02 -8.39 -9.29
CA ASP A 78 23.92 -9.71 -9.97
C ASP A 78 23.42 -10.83 -9.04
N HIS A 79 22.88 -10.48 -7.86
CA HIS A 79 22.42 -11.46 -6.87
C HIS A 79 20.91 -11.42 -6.75
N ASN A 80 20.31 -12.61 -6.79
CA ASN A 80 18.87 -12.78 -6.62
C ASN A 80 18.57 -12.78 -5.11
N MET A 81 18.13 -11.64 -4.57
CA MET A 81 17.77 -11.51 -3.16
C MET A 81 16.64 -12.46 -2.74
N VAL A 82 15.90 -13.02 -3.71
CA VAL A 82 14.77 -13.93 -3.46
C VAL A 82 15.21 -15.37 -3.25
N ARG A 83 16.30 -15.79 -3.92
CA ARG A 83 16.73 -17.20 -3.91
C ARG A 83 17.90 -17.46 -2.96
N ASP A 84 18.84 -16.53 -2.85
CA ASP A 84 20.07 -16.74 -2.05
C ASP A 84 20.03 -16.03 -0.69
N ALA A 85 19.13 -15.07 -0.48
CA ALA A 85 19.15 -14.22 0.71
C ALA A 85 17.76 -13.97 1.32
N LYS A 86 17.15 -14.98 1.95
CA LYS A 86 15.95 -14.79 2.81
C LYS A 86 16.12 -13.63 3.81
N PHE A 87 17.36 -13.39 4.26
CA PHE A 87 17.71 -12.27 5.13
C PHE A 87 17.57 -10.89 4.47
N ALA A 88 17.77 -10.76 3.16
CA ALA A 88 17.69 -9.47 2.48
C ALA A 88 16.27 -8.88 2.50
N TYR A 89 15.24 -9.72 2.31
CA TYR A 89 13.85 -9.27 2.48
C TYR A 89 13.55 -8.85 3.91
N PHE A 90 14.07 -9.57 4.90
CA PHE A 90 13.91 -9.19 6.29
C PHE A 90 14.51 -7.81 6.56
N TYR A 91 15.72 -7.53 6.08
CA TYR A 91 16.35 -6.22 6.24
C TYR A 91 15.67 -5.11 5.46
N ILE A 92 15.19 -5.37 4.23
CA ILE A 92 14.41 -4.39 3.46
C ILE A 92 13.10 -4.08 4.18
N ALA A 93 12.37 -5.12 4.61
CA ALA A 93 11.12 -4.96 5.35
C ALA A 93 11.34 -4.23 6.69
N LEU A 94 12.42 -4.56 7.40
CA LEU A 94 12.83 -3.89 8.63
C LEU A 94 13.16 -2.42 8.36
N ALA A 95 13.94 -2.12 7.31
CA ALA A 95 14.27 -0.75 6.93
C ALA A 95 13.01 0.05 6.57
N LEU A 96 12.08 -0.55 5.81
CA LEU A 96 10.79 0.05 5.46
C LEU A 96 9.93 0.30 6.70
N LEU A 97 9.89 -0.66 7.63
CA LEU A 97 9.16 -0.54 8.89
C LEU A 97 9.73 0.60 9.74
N VAL A 98 11.05 0.64 9.92
CA VAL A 98 11.74 1.69 10.69
C VAL A 98 11.54 3.05 10.04
N ALA A 99 11.72 3.15 8.72
CA ALA A 99 11.52 4.38 7.96
C ALA A 99 10.07 4.87 8.08
N SER A 100 9.09 3.99 7.90
CA SER A 100 7.66 4.30 8.06
C SER A 100 7.34 4.78 9.48
N THR A 101 7.88 4.09 10.50
CA THR A 101 7.65 4.45 11.91
C THR A 101 8.26 5.81 12.25
N LEU A 102 9.49 6.07 11.79
CA LEU A 102 10.14 7.37 11.98
C LEU A 102 9.38 8.48 11.25
N PHE A 103 8.97 8.22 10.01
CA PHE A 103 8.16 9.14 9.23
C PHE A 103 6.87 9.50 9.96
N LEU A 104 6.12 8.52 10.46
CA LEU A 104 4.90 8.76 11.24
C LEU A 104 5.17 9.53 12.53
N ARG A 105 6.26 9.21 13.26
CA ARG A 105 6.64 9.96 14.47
C ARG A 105 6.94 11.43 14.19
N VAL A 106 7.69 11.70 13.11
CA VAL A 106 7.99 13.08 12.68
C VAL A 106 6.73 13.79 12.20
N PHE A 107 5.88 13.10 11.43
CA PHE A 107 4.63 13.64 10.89
C PHE A 107 3.63 14.00 12.00
N VAL A 108 3.43 13.13 12.99
CA VAL A 108 2.52 13.37 14.12
C VAL A 108 3.01 14.53 15.00
N ARG A 109 4.33 14.68 15.17
CA ARG A 109 4.93 15.82 15.89
C ARG A 109 4.93 17.13 15.08
N SER A 110 4.58 17.09 13.79
CA SER A 110 4.46 18.29 12.96
C SER A 110 3.17 19.06 13.26
N ARG A 111 3.09 20.32 12.82
CA ARG A 111 1.90 21.19 13.02
C ARG A 111 0.61 20.55 12.49
N ALA A 112 0.68 19.83 11.36
CA ALA A 112 -0.47 19.14 10.77
C ALA A 112 -0.91 17.91 11.59
N GLY A 113 0.04 17.20 12.21
CA GLY A 113 -0.27 16.09 13.12
C GLY A 113 -0.90 16.58 14.42
N ALA A 114 -0.34 17.63 15.00
CA ALA A 114 -0.85 18.24 16.22
C ALA A 114 -2.30 18.74 16.08
N SER A 115 -2.68 19.31 14.93
CA SER A 115 -4.07 19.76 14.70
C SER A 115 -5.06 18.60 14.61
N ILE A 116 -4.66 17.45 14.06
CA ILE A 116 -5.52 16.27 13.98
C ILE A 116 -5.71 15.65 15.36
N VAL A 117 -4.65 15.59 16.18
CA VAL A 117 -4.76 15.12 17.57
C VAL A 117 -5.64 16.05 18.40
N ALA A 118 -5.47 17.37 18.25
CA ALA A 118 -6.29 18.35 18.94
C ALA A 118 -7.79 18.28 18.56
N LEU A 119 -8.11 17.91 17.32
CA LEU A 119 -9.50 17.67 16.90
C LEU A 119 -10.11 16.43 17.56
N ARG A 120 -9.31 15.37 17.81
CA ARG A 120 -9.78 14.16 18.49
C ARG A 120 -10.01 14.38 19.99
N ASP A 121 -9.19 15.22 20.62
CA ASP A 121 -9.32 15.53 22.05
C ASP A 121 -10.46 16.54 22.34
N ASN A 122 -11.09 17.09 21.30
CA ASN A 122 -12.19 18.07 21.39
C ASN A 122 -13.56 17.46 21.03
N GLU A 123 -13.61 16.15 20.79
CA GLU A 123 -14.82 15.30 20.77
C GLU A 123 -14.97 14.59 22.12
#